data_AF-A0A3M1LKF7-F1
#
_entry.id   AF-A0A3M1LKF7-F1
#
_cell.length_a   1.000
_cell.length_b   1.000
_cell.length_c   1.000
_cell.angle_alpha   90.00
_cell.angle_beta   90.00
_cell.angle_gamma   90.00
#
_symmetry.space_group_name_H-M   'P 1'
#
loop_
_entity.id
_entity.type
_entity.pdbx_description
1 polymer ?
#
loop_
_entity_poly.entity_id
_entity_poly.type
_entity_poly.pdbx_seq_one_letter_code
_entity_poly.pdbx_strand_id
1 'polypeptide(L)'
;MEVRQVNGDLVLELPRGDQAIPRLVQVLSNGTGPAIEVQSINLRRPTLEDVFIRLTGRTIREEESSTVERMRLRTRAWRRTRR
;
A
#
# COMPACT_ATOMS: atom_id res chain seq x y z
N MET A 1 14.27 2.79 2.41
CA MET A 1 13.92 2.06 3.65
C MET A 1 13.39 3.10 4.59
N GLU A 2 12.11 3.00 4.94
CA GLU A 2 11.47 3.90 5.89
C GLU A 2 11.13 3.13 7.16
N VAL A 3 11.28 3.80 8.30
CA VAL A 3 10.98 3.25 9.62
C VAL A 3 9.96 4.17 10.28
N ARG A 4 8.84 3.61 10.73
CA ARG A 4 7.77 4.35 11.41
C ARG A 4 7.40 3.63 12.69
N GLN A 5 7.10 4.38 13.74
CA GLN A 5 6.52 3.82 14.96
C GLN A 5 5.03 4.17 14.99
N VAL A 6 4.17 3.17 15.16
CA VAL A 6 2.71 3.35 15.13
C VAL A 6 2.11 2.52 16.26
N ASN A 7 1.45 3.15 17.23
CA ASN A 7 0.77 2.48 18.35
C ASN A 7 1.66 1.51 19.17
N GLY A 8 2.96 1.78 19.27
CA GLY A 8 3.92 0.89 19.94
C GLY A 8 4.53 -0.18 19.01
N ASP A 9 4.04 -0.30 17.78
CA ASP A 9 4.61 -1.19 16.77
C ASP A 9 5.69 -0.47 15.96
N LEU A 10 6.73 -1.23 15.58
CA LEU A 10 7.75 -0.79 14.65
C LEU A 10 7.40 -1.28 13.24
N VAL A 11 7.11 -0.34 12.34
CA VAL A 11 6.78 -0.62 10.94
C VAL A 11 8.01 -0.33 10.07
N LEU A 12 8.45 -1.34 9.32
CA LEU A 12 9.60 -1.29 8.42
C LEU A 12 9.14 -1.44 6.97
N GLU A 13 9.31 -0.40 6.15
CA GLU A 13 9.11 -0.52 4.70
C GLU A 13 10.42 -0.87 4.01
N LEU A 14 10.48 -2.12 3.53
CA LEU A 14 11.67 -2.74 2.95
C LEU A 14 11.35 -3.27 1.54
N PRO A 15 12.21 -3.00 0.54
CA PRO A 15 12.14 -3.73 -0.72
C PRO A 15 12.50 -5.21 -0.47
N ARG A 16 11.79 -6.13 -1.14
CA ARG A 16 11.97 -7.59 -0.99
C ARG A 16 11.83 -8.05 0.47
N GLY A 17 10.67 -7.75 1.08
CA GLY A 17 10.37 -8.12 2.47
C GLY A 17 10.50 -9.62 2.76
N ASP A 18 10.25 -10.46 1.76
CA ASP A 18 10.49 -11.90 1.77
C ASP A 18 11.96 -12.28 2.08
N GLN A 19 12.92 -11.51 1.55
CA GLN A 19 14.35 -11.72 1.80
C GLN A 19 14.84 -11.03 3.07
N ALA A 20 14.15 -9.96 3.49
CA ALA A 20 14.51 -9.22 4.68
C ALA A 20 14.12 -9.95 5.97
N ILE A 21 13.00 -10.67 5.97
CA ILE A 21 12.49 -11.41 7.13
C ILE A 21 13.54 -12.37 7.74
N PRO A 22 14.16 -13.30 6.98
CA PRO A 22 15.14 -14.23 7.57
C PRO A 22 16.34 -13.52 8.21
N ARG A 23 16.80 -12.42 7.60
CA ARG A 23 17.89 -11.61 8.14
C ARG A 23 17.48 -10.92 9.44
N LEU A 24 16.25 -10.40 9.50
CA LEU A 24 15.71 -9.75 10.68
C LEU A 24 15.64 -10.73 11.85
N VAL A 25 15.10 -11.94 11.62
CA VAL A 25 15.03 -13.01 12.62
C VAL A 25 16.43 -13.33 13.15
N GLN A 26 17.42 -13.49 12.26
CA GLN A 26 18.79 -13.78 12.68
C GLN A 26 19.40 -12.70 13.57
N VAL A 27 19.18 -11.42 13.24
CA VAL A 27 19.67 -10.28 14.04
C VAL A 27 18.95 -10.20 15.39
N LEU A 28 17.65 -10.49 15.44
CA LEU A 28 16.86 -10.48 16.67
C LEU A 28 17.25 -11.63 17.62
N SER A 29 17.56 -12.81 17.08
CA SER A 29 17.95 -13.97 17.88
C SER A 29 19.42 -13.95 18.31
N ASN A 30 20.33 -13.52 17.42
CA ASN A 30 21.79 -13.64 17.62
C ASN A 30 22.51 -12.30 17.73
N GLY A 31 21.76 -11.20 17.93
CA GLY A 31 22.31 -9.85 18.03
C GLY A 31 23.13 -9.62 19.29
N THR A 32 23.67 -8.40 19.42
CA THR A 32 24.42 -7.94 20.59
C THR A 32 23.57 -7.70 21.84
N GLY A 33 22.23 -7.81 21.72
CA GLY A 33 21.29 -7.62 22.81
C GLY A 33 20.71 -8.95 23.34
N PRO A 34 19.69 -8.88 24.22
CA PRO A 34 18.93 -10.05 24.63
C PRO A 34 18.34 -10.75 23.40
N ALA A 35 18.41 -12.08 23.37
CA ALA A 35 17.78 -12.86 22.31
C ALA A 35 16.26 -12.63 22.33
N ILE A 36 15.72 -12.18 21.21
CA ILE A 36 14.28 -11.97 21.03
C ILE A 36 13.73 -13.18 20.30
N GLU A 37 12.80 -13.89 20.95
CA GLU A 37 12.08 -15.01 20.35
C GLU A 37 10.98 -14.48 19.41
N VAL A 38 11.05 -14.89 18.14
CA VAL A 38 10.05 -14.53 17.14
C VAL A 38 8.93 -15.56 17.16
N GLN A 39 7.78 -15.20 17.73
CA GLN A 39 6.64 -16.12 17.88
C GLN A 39 5.85 -16.32 16.57
N SER A 40 5.77 -15.29 15.72
CA SER A 40 5.03 -15.36 14.46
C SER A 40 5.56 -14.35 13.45
N ILE A 41 5.37 -14.64 12.17
CA ILE A 41 5.74 -13.76 11.06
C ILE A 41 4.57 -13.74 10.08
N ASN A 42 4.08 -12.54 9.75
CA ASN A 42 3.08 -12.34 8.71
C ASN A 42 3.66 -11.47 7.59
N LEU A 43 3.64 -11.96 6.36
CA LEU A 43 4.03 -11.19 5.18
C LEU A 43 2.80 -10.95 4.31
N ARG A 44 2.38 -9.69 4.20
CA ARG A 44 1.31 -9.28 3.28
C ARG A 44 1.90 -8.57 2.08
N ARG A 45 1.69 -9.11 0.88
CA ARG A 45 1.93 -8.37 -0.36
C ARG A 45 0.82 -7.33 -0.52
N PRO A 46 1.13 -6.03 -0.72
CA PRO A 46 0.09 -5.03 -0.94
C PRO A 46 -0.69 -5.38 -2.20
N THR A 47 -2.00 -5.20 -2.15
CA THR A 47 -2.88 -5.39 -3.30
C THR A 47 -2.72 -4.23 -4.28
N LEU A 48 -3.22 -4.40 -5.52
CA LEU A 48 -3.26 -3.29 -6.48
C LEU A 48 -4.05 -2.10 -5.91
N GLU A 49 -5.15 -2.37 -5.20
CA GLU A 49 -5.96 -1.34 -4.54
C GLU A 49 -5.15 -0.58 -3.49
N ASP A 50 -4.43 -1.29 -2.61
CA ASP A 50 -3.59 -0.66 -1.57
C ASP A 50 -2.53 0.27 -2.18
N VAL A 51 -1.90 -0.17 -3.28
CA VAL A 51 -0.88 0.63 -4.00
C VAL A 51 -1.54 1.81 -4.73
N PHE A 52 -2.70 1.59 -5.35
CA PHE A 52 -3.42 2.64 -6.06
C PHE A 52 -3.85 3.75 -5.10
N ILE A 53 -4.48 3.41 -3.98
CA ILE A 53 -4.86 4.38 -2.94
C ILE A 53 -3.65 5.15 -2.44
N ARG A 54 -2.53 4.46 -2.16
CA ARG A 54 -1.29 5.12 -1.70
C ARG A 54 -0.73 6.13 -2.71
N LEU A 55 -0.88 5.87 -4.00
CA LEU A 55 -0.35 6.72 -5.07
C LEU A 55 -1.30 7.84 -5.51
N THR A 56 -2.62 7.60 -5.47
CA THR A 56 -3.63 8.51 -6.05
C THR A 56 -4.53 9.17 -5.01
N GLY A 57 -4.57 8.62 -3.79
CA GLY A 57 -5.49 9.04 -2.72
C GLY A 57 -6.96 8.68 -2.98
N ARG A 58 -7.26 7.85 -3.99
CA ARG A 58 -8.62 7.45 -4.39
C ARG A 58 -8.70 5.93 -4.56
N THR A 59 -9.90 5.37 -4.47
CA THR A 59 -10.12 3.96 -4.84
C THR A 59 -10.19 3.80 -6.36
N ILE A 60 -9.84 2.60 -6.87
CA ILE A 60 -9.87 2.34 -8.32
C ILE A 60 -11.29 2.53 -8.86
N ARG A 61 -12.30 2.03 -8.13
CA ARG A 61 -13.71 2.12 -8.52
C ARG A 61 -14.23 3.56 -8.56
N GLU A 62 -13.81 4.40 -7.61
CA GLU A 62 -14.16 5.82 -7.61
C GLU A 62 -13.56 6.55 -8.82
N GLU A 63 -12.30 6.28 -9.17
CA GLU A 63 -11.65 6.92 -10.31
C GLU A 63 -12.31 6.50 -11.64
N GLU A 64 -12.63 5.21 -11.82
CA GLU A 64 -13.36 4.71 -12.99
C GLU A 64 -14.73 5.39 -13.14
N SER A 65 -15.51 5.44 -12.05
CA SER A 65 -16.81 6.12 -12.03
C SER A 65 -16.68 7.60 -12.42
N SER A 66 -15.67 8.29 -11.88
CA SER A 66 -15.44 9.70 -12.18
C SER A 66 -15.09 9.93 -13.66
N THR A 67 -14.37 9.00 -14.29
CA THR A 67 -14.01 9.07 -15.72
C THR A 67 -15.25 8.86 -16.59
N VAL A 68 -16.08 7.87 -16.25
CA VAL A 68 -17.35 7.61 -16.94
C VAL A 68 -18.29 8.80 -16.82
N GLU A 69 -18.40 9.42 -15.64
CA GLU A 69 -19.24 10.59 -15.43
C GLU A 69 -18.75 11.79 -16.26
N ARG A 70 -17.43 12.03 -16.30
CA ARG A 70 -16.83 13.05 -17.18
C ARG A 70 -17.16 12.82 -18.66
N MET A 71 -17.09 11.57 -19.14
CA MET A 71 -17.48 11.24 -20.52
C MET A 71 -18.97 11.51 -20.77
N ARG A 72 -19.84 11.09 -19.85
CA ARG A 72 -21.29 11.33 -19.94
C ARG A 72 -21.63 12.83 -20.01
N LEU A 73 -20.98 13.65 -19.19
CA LEU A 73 -21.15 15.11 -19.20
C LEU A 73 -20.72 15.72 -20.55
N ARG A 74 -19.59 15.29 -21.12
CA ARG A 74 -19.12 15.76 -22.44
C ARG A 74 -20.11 15.41 -23.56
N THR A 75 -20.60 14.17 -23.60
CA THR A 75 -21.60 13.74 -24.60
C THR A 75 -22.91 14.53 -24.49
N ARG A 76 -23.36 14.81 -23.25
CA ARG A 76 -24.55 15.65 -23.00
C ARG A 76 -24.36 17.10 -23.45
N ALA A 77 -23.19 17.69 -23.21
CA ALA A 77 -22.87 19.04 -23.65
C ALA A 77 -22.90 19.17 -25.19
N TRP A 78 -22.25 18.23 -25.90
CA TRP A 78 -22.25 18.19 -27.37
C TRP A 78 -23.64 18.06 -27.99
N ARG A 79 -24.54 17.33 -27.32
CA ARG A 79 -25.94 17.19 -27.75
C ARG A 79 -26.75 18.47 -27.58
N ARG A 80 -26.43 19.33 -26.60
CA ARG A 80 -27.12 20.62 -26.39
C ARG A 80 -26.68 21.69 -27.39
N THR A 81 -25.43 21.64 -27.86
CA THR A 81 -24.91 22.58 -28.86
C THR A 81 -25.40 22.29 -30.29
N ARG A 82 -25.98 21.11 -30.53
CA ARG A 82 -26.52 20.66 -31.84
C ARG A 82 -28.04 20.78 -31.98
N ARG A 83 -28.72 21.40 -31.00
CA ARG A 83 -30.12 21.84 -31.09
C ARG A 83 -30.15 23.36 -31.15
#